data_AF-A0A9P0ABJ7-F1
#
_entry.id   AF-A0A9P0ABJ7-F1
#
_cell.length_a   1.000
_cell.length_b   1.000
_cell.length_c   1.000
_cell.angle_alpha   90.00
_cell.angle_beta   90.00
_cell.angle_gamma   90.00
#
_symmetry.space_group_name_H-M   'P 1'
#
loop_
_entity.id
_entity.type
_entity.pdbx_description
1 polymer ?
#
loop_
_entity_poly.entity_id
_entity_poly.type
_entity_poly.pdbx_seq_one_letter_code
_entity_poly.pdbx_strand_id
1 'polypeptide(L)'
;MAKKAMEAVNSGELKIIPEQHKKIWFHWMENIRDWCVSRQLWWGHRIPAYHVTVNDPAFFERPDIKSKTPQKLENHLWVCERSEATALKKAAKKLNVDESKLVLKQDEDVLDTWFSSGLFPFSVFGWPEQLLEGNLDPKELEKAKQGQKQDYPNGIPECGTDALHFALCAFMSQGKDINLDILCVQGYRFFCNKLWNAVKFALMYFNNKPKSESLDKTESVMDKWIQSRLAYAVQTCNESFVKYEFNVITTAWYNLWLYDLCDVYLESVKPVFASGSSASIAAAQETLLLCLHTGLRLLSPFMPFITEELYQRLPLPNPALSICVASYPEPEEYKFRDVQLEEEVEFMQRIVRRIRSACYDYNLAKSAKVEAFAVCASDSVKNIIEKFSLVVQKLTLCSQLETSQAPPAECAILSVSD
;
A
#
# COMPACT_ATOMS: atom_id res chain seq x y z
N MET A 1 23.27 -25.97 5.93
CA MET A 1 22.04 -25.19 5.63
C MET A 1 22.37 -23.89 4.92
N ALA A 2 23.27 -23.06 5.45
CA ALA A 2 23.66 -21.78 4.83
C ALA A 2 24.06 -21.85 3.35
N LYS A 3 24.83 -22.87 2.93
CA LYS A 3 25.19 -23.06 1.50
C LYS A 3 23.96 -23.07 0.58
N LYS A 4 22.91 -23.82 0.94
CA LYS A 4 21.67 -23.91 0.15
C LYS A 4 20.93 -22.57 0.12
N ALA A 5 20.89 -21.85 1.24
CA ALA A 5 20.27 -20.53 1.32
C ALA A 5 21.00 -19.51 0.43
N MET A 6 22.35 -19.56 0.40
CA MET A 6 23.17 -18.73 -0.49
C MET A 6 22.97 -19.10 -1.96
N GLU A 7 22.87 -20.39 -2.28
CA GLU A 7 22.57 -20.87 -3.64
C GLU A 7 21.22 -20.34 -4.14
N ALA A 8 20.18 -20.33 -3.30
CA ALA A 8 18.87 -19.78 -3.65
C ALA A 8 18.90 -18.27 -3.96
N VAL A 9 19.73 -17.51 -3.25
CA VAL A 9 19.93 -16.08 -3.56
C VAL A 9 20.73 -15.90 -4.85
N ASN A 10 21.77 -16.71 -5.05
CA ASN A 10 22.60 -16.66 -6.25
C ASN A 10 21.86 -17.09 -7.52
N SER A 11 20.95 -18.07 -7.42
CA SER A 11 20.11 -18.51 -8.54
C SER A 11 19.00 -17.52 -8.89
N GLY A 12 18.66 -16.61 -7.97
CA GLY A 12 17.54 -15.69 -8.10
C GLY A 12 16.19 -16.28 -7.67
N GLU A 13 16.16 -17.53 -7.17
CA GLU A 13 14.98 -18.14 -6.57
C GLU A 13 14.51 -17.37 -5.33
N LEU A 14 15.47 -16.87 -4.53
CA LEU A 14 15.24 -15.95 -3.43
C LEU A 14 15.77 -14.56 -3.78
N LYS A 15 14.88 -13.58 -3.92
CA LYS A 15 15.26 -12.17 -4.14
C LYS A 15 15.27 -11.42 -2.80
N ILE A 16 16.35 -10.67 -2.55
CA ILE A 16 16.48 -9.81 -1.38
C ILE A 16 16.26 -8.37 -1.82
N ILE A 17 15.19 -7.76 -1.29
CA ILE A 17 14.84 -6.37 -1.54
C ILE A 17 14.90 -5.61 -0.21
N PRO A 18 15.62 -4.49 -0.11
CA PRO A 18 16.47 -3.90 -1.14
C PRO A 18 17.77 -4.68 -1.41
N GLU A 19 18.25 -4.62 -2.65
CA GLU A 19 19.42 -5.35 -3.15
C GLU A 19 20.71 -5.11 -2.35
N GLN A 20 20.87 -3.93 -1.76
CA GLN A 20 22.03 -3.60 -0.92
C GLN A 20 22.22 -4.54 0.28
N HIS A 21 21.13 -5.14 0.79
CA HIS A 21 21.18 -6.07 1.92
C HIS A 21 21.74 -7.44 1.53
N LYS A 22 21.91 -7.76 0.24
CA LYS A 22 22.57 -9.00 -0.20
C LYS A 22 23.97 -9.15 0.39
N LYS A 23 24.74 -8.06 0.44
CA LYS A 23 26.10 -8.10 1.01
C LYS A 23 26.10 -8.50 2.48
N ILE A 24 25.17 -7.93 3.26
CA ILE A 24 25.00 -8.22 4.69
C ILE A 24 24.58 -9.69 4.87
N TRP A 25 23.63 -10.15 4.03
CA TRP A 25 23.17 -11.53 4.03
C TRP A 25 24.30 -12.53 3.78
N PHE A 26 25.10 -12.35 2.71
CA PHE A 26 26.22 -13.23 2.41
C PHE A 26 27.29 -13.21 3.50
N HIS A 27 27.62 -12.02 4.01
CA HIS A 27 28.56 -11.91 5.12
C HIS A 27 28.13 -12.76 6.33
N TRP A 28 26.84 -12.76 6.68
CA TRP A 28 26.33 -13.56 7.79
C TRP A 28 26.33 -15.07 7.47
N MET A 29 25.90 -15.44 6.26
CA MET A 29 25.79 -16.86 5.86
C MET A 29 27.14 -17.54 5.64
N GLU A 30 28.16 -16.82 5.17
CA GLU A 30 29.53 -17.33 4.98
C GLU A 30 30.24 -17.58 6.31
N ASN A 31 29.91 -16.79 7.34
CA ASN A 31 30.59 -16.82 8.64
C ASN A 31 29.74 -17.50 9.73
N ILE A 32 28.65 -18.16 9.36
CA ILE A 32 27.74 -18.81 10.31
C ILE A 32 28.47 -19.95 11.05
N ARG A 33 28.11 -20.14 12.33
CA ARG A 33 28.63 -21.22 13.17
C ARG A 33 27.51 -22.19 13.54
N ASP A 34 27.90 -23.35 14.09
CA ASP A 34 26.95 -24.30 14.63
C ASP A 34 26.06 -23.62 15.68
N TRP A 35 24.75 -23.78 15.50
CA TRP A 35 23.75 -23.18 16.35
C TRP A 35 23.46 -24.10 17.53
N CYS A 36 23.77 -23.62 18.74
CA CYS A 36 23.30 -24.27 19.96
C CYS A 36 21.79 -24.02 20.09
N VAL A 37 20.99 -25.04 19.83
CA VAL A 37 19.51 -24.96 19.82
C VAL A 37 18.87 -25.24 21.19
N SER A 38 19.60 -25.79 22.16
CA SER A 38 19.05 -26.12 23.48
C SER A 38 19.11 -24.93 24.45
N ARG A 39 18.12 -24.83 25.33
CA ARG A 39 18.00 -23.76 26.33
C ARG A 39 17.50 -24.34 27.66
N GLN A 40 18.16 -23.98 28.75
CA GLN A 40 17.75 -24.32 30.12
C GLN A 40 16.67 -23.32 30.61
N LEU A 41 15.52 -23.31 29.93
CA LEU A 41 14.38 -22.42 30.23
C LEU A 41 13.13 -23.24 30.51
N TRP A 42 12.18 -22.65 31.23
CA TRP A 42 10.91 -23.30 31.54
C TRP A 42 9.87 -23.15 30.42
N TRP A 43 10.01 -22.14 29.56
CA TRP A 43 9.09 -21.86 28.47
C TRP A 43 9.74 -22.14 27.11
N GLY A 44 9.15 -23.08 26.37
CA GLY A 44 9.60 -23.46 25.03
C GLY A 44 9.17 -24.89 24.67
N HIS A 45 9.40 -25.28 23.43
CA HIS A 45 9.13 -26.65 22.98
C HIS A 45 10.18 -27.58 23.57
N ARG A 46 9.79 -28.53 24.43
CA ARG A 46 10.71 -29.52 24.99
C ARG A 46 11.41 -30.30 23.88
N ILE A 47 12.72 -30.47 24.00
CA ILE A 47 13.50 -31.20 23.01
C ILE A 47 13.02 -32.66 23.00
N PRO A 48 12.68 -33.24 21.83
CA PRO A 48 12.22 -34.62 21.72
C PRO A 48 13.39 -35.61 21.79
N ALA A 49 14.30 -35.42 22.75
CA ALA A 49 15.46 -36.26 23.02
C ALA A 49 15.27 -36.97 24.36
N TYR A 50 15.61 -38.25 24.41
CA TYR A 50 15.43 -39.12 25.56
C TYR A 50 16.74 -39.82 25.89
N HIS A 51 17.18 -39.68 27.14
CA HIS A 51 18.28 -40.45 27.71
C HIS A 51 17.78 -41.83 28.11
N VAL A 52 18.52 -42.87 27.76
CA VAL A 52 18.17 -44.27 28.01
C VAL A 52 19.03 -44.81 29.15
N THR A 53 18.38 -45.25 30.22
CA THR A 53 19.00 -46.03 31.29
C THR A 53 18.76 -47.51 31.03
N VAL A 54 19.85 -48.29 30.93
CA VAL A 54 19.81 -49.73 30.64
C VAL A 54 19.94 -50.53 31.93
N ASN A 55 18.87 -51.21 32.33
CA ASN A 55 18.82 -52.10 33.49
C ASN A 55 19.21 -53.54 33.09
N ASP A 56 20.33 -53.68 32.39
CA ASP A 56 20.89 -54.97 31.99
C ASP A 56 22.41 -54.97 32.13
N PRO A 57 22.99 -55.59 33.18
CA PRO A 57 24.43 -55.68 33.34
C PRO A 57 25.13 -56.34 32.14
N ALA A 58 24.45 -57.28 31.45
CA ALA A 58 25.00 -57.95 30.28
C ALA A 58 25.17 -57.01 29.08
N PHE A 59 24.47 -55.87 29.04
CA PHE A 59 24.67 -54.85 28.01
C PHE A 59 26.05 -54.20 28.11
N PHE A 60 26.50 -53.87 29.32
CA PHE A 60 27.77 -53.18 29.55
C PHE A 60 29.00 -54.05 29.35
N GLU A 61 28.83 -55.39 29.43
CA GLU A 61 29.91 -56.35 29.16
C GLU A 61 30.09 -56.67 27.67
N ARG A 62 29.21 -56.18 26.79
CA ARG A 62 29.34 -56.43 25.35
C ARG A 62 30.61 -55.77 24.80
N PRO A 63 31.40 -56.45 23.95
CA PRO A 63 32.67 -55.91 23.43
C PRO A 63 32.54 -54.57 22.70
N ASP A 64 31.44 -54.35 22.00
CA ASP A 64 31.13 -53.13 21.25
C ASP A 64 30.75 -51.95 22.14
N ILE A 65 30.30 -52.22 23.38
CA ILE A 65 29.95 -51.21 24.39
C ILE A 65 31.17 -50.92 25.26
N LYS A 66 31.85 -51.95 25.75
CA LYS A 66 33.02 -51.85 26.64
C LYS A 66 34.23 -51.16 25.98
N SER A 67 34.31 -51.20 24.65
CA SER A 67 35.34 -50.50 23.86
C SER A 67 35.07 -49.00 23.66
N LYS A 68 33.90 -48.48 24.05
CA LYS A 68 33.58 -47.05 23.92
C LYS A 68 34.20 -46.24 25.07
N THR A 69 34.65 -45.03 24.74
CA THR A 69 35.00 -44.05 25.78
C THR A 69 33.75 -43.60 26.53
N PRO A 70 33.85 -43.09 27.77
CA PRO A 70 32.70 -42.60 28.53
C PRO A 70 31.81 -41.64 27.74
N GLN A 71 32.41 -40.67 27.03
CA GLN A 71 31.66 -39.73 26.19
C GLN A 71 30.95 -40.40 25.01
N LYS A 72 31.58 -41.39 24.38
CA LYS A 72 30.97 -42.12 23.26
C LYS A 72 29.85 -43.04 23.72
N LEU A 73 29.97 -43.62 24.92
CA LEU A 73 28.91 -44.39 25.56
C LEU A 73 27.73 -43.49 25.91
N GLU A 74 27.98 -42.35 26.55
CA GLU A 74 26.97 -41.35 26.90
C GLU A 74 26.17 -40.93 25.66
N ASN A 75 26.84 -40.48 24.60
CA ASN A 75 26.18 -40.11 23.33
C ASN A 75 25.42 -41.30 22.69
N HIS A 76 25.82 -42.54 22.99
CA HIS A 76 25.15 -43.74 22.48
C HIS A 76 23.82 -44.02 23.20
N LEU A 77 23.62 -43.51 24.40
CA LEU A 77 22.41 -43.72 25.22
C LEU A 77 21.27 -42.71 24.91
N TRP A 78 21.48 -41.76 24.00
CA TRP A 78 20.43 -40.82 23.60
C TRP A 78 19.67 -41.27 22.34
N VAL A 79 18.34 -41.05 22.33
CA VAL A 79 17.48 -41.23 21.15
C VAL A 79 16.54 -40.05 20.99
N CYS A 80 16.31 -39.61 19.75
CA CYS A 80 15.33 -38.56 19.45
C CYS A 80 14.10 -39.13 18.75
N GLU A 81 12.91 -38.90 19.28
CA GLU A 81 11.61 -39.36 18.75
C GLU A 81 10.45 -38.49 19.24
N ARG A 82 9.32 -38.52 18.54
CA ARG A 82 8.18 -37.62 18.83
C ARG A 82 7.41 -37.97 20.10
N SER A 83 7.52 -39.20 20.57
CA SER A 83 6.85 -39.68 21.78
C SER A 83 7.70 -40.69 22.52
N GLU A 84 7.48 -40.82 23.82
CA GLU A 84 8.21 -41.79 24.65
C GLU A 84 8.03 -43.23 24.16
N ALA A 85 6.83 -43.60 23.70
CA ALA A 85 6.55 -44.93 23.15
C ALA A 85 7.35 -45.23 21.87
N THR A 86 7.53 -44.24 21.00
CA THR A 86 8.35 -44.40 19.77
C THR A 86 9.85 -44.36 20.10
N ALA A 87 10.24 -43.54 21.08
CA ALA A 87 11.60 -43.49 21.63
C ALA A 87 12.01 -44.85 22.22
N LEU A 88 11.13 -45.51 22.98
CA LEU A 88 11.41 -46.80 23.62
C LEU A 88 11.71 -47.89 22.60
N LYS A 89 10.85 -48.01 21.58
CA LYS A 89 11.05 -48.95 20.45
C LYS A 89 12.37 -48.69 19.72
N LYS A 90 12.69 -47.42 19.48
CA LYS A 90 13.96 -47.02 18.84
C LYS A 90 15.16 -47.36 19.72
N ALA A 91 15.06 -47.13 21.02
CA ALA A 91 16.12 -47.44 21.98
C ALA A 91 16.37 -48.95 22.08
N ALA A 92 15.31 -49.77 22.22
CA ALA A 92 15.40 -51.22 22.26
C ALA A 92 16.08 -51.79 21.01
N LYS A 93 15.66 -51.30 19.83
CA LYS A 93 16.29 -51.67 18.55
C LYS A 93 17.75 -51.21 18.46
N LYS A 94 18.05 -49.97 18.84
CA LYS A 94 19.40 -49.38 18.77
C LYS A 94 20.38 -50.10 19.68
N LEU A 95 19.96 -50.42 20.90
CA LEU A 95 20.81 -51.02 21.94
C LEU A 95 20.76 -52.56 21.94
N ASN A 96 19.85 -53.15 21.15
CA ASN A 96 19.58 -54.59 21.14
C ASN A 96 19.32 -55.12 22.57
N VAL A 97 18.39 -54.47 23.27
CA VAL A 97 17.95 -54.79 24.64
C VAL A 97 16.43 -54.80 24.65
N ASP A 98 15.84 -55.71 25.43
CA ASP A 98 14.39 -55.79 25.59
C ASP A 98 13.81 -54.51 26.21
N GLU A 99 12.65 -54.08 25.73
CA GLU A 99 11.98 -52.85 26.19
C GLU A 99 11.76 -52.83 27.71
N SER A 100 11.51 -53.98 28.34
CA SER A 100 11.31 -54.10 29.80
C SER A 100 12.55 -53.75 30.63
N LYS A 101 13.73 -53.73 30.01
CA LYS A 101 15.00 -53.39 30.67
C LYS A 101 15.45 -51.96 30.42
N LEU A 102 14.62 -51.13 29.76
CA LEU A 102 14.95 -49.76 29.43
C LEU A 102 14.07 -48.78 30.19
N VAL A 103 14.68 -47.71 30.70
CA VAL A 103 13.98 -46.57 31.29
C VAL A 103 14.39 -45.32 30.54
N LEU A 104 13.41 -44.51 30.12
CA LEU A 104 13.65 -43.27 29.39
C LEU A 104 13.46 -42.05 30.29
N LYS A 105 14.30 -41.04 30.09
CA LYS A 105 14.09 -39.69 30.63
C LYS A 105 14.22 -38.67 29.50
N GLN A 106 13.15 -37.94 29.20
CA GLN A 106 13.20 -36.85 28.22
C GLN A 106 14.08 -35.70 28.74
N ASP A 107 14.87 -35.12 27.84
CA ASP A 107 15.68 -33.93 28.11
C ASP A 107 14.82 -32.79 28.69
N GLU A 108 15.33 -32.15 29.75
CA GLU A 108 14.64 -31.05 30.43
C GLU A 108 14.79 -29.73 29.68
N ASP A 109 15.76 -29.64 28.75
CA ASP A 109 15.95 -28.48 27.89
C ASP A 109 14.77 -28.25 26.93
N VAL A 110 14.58 -26.98 26.56
CA VAL A 110 13.67 -26.54 25.51
C VAL A 110 14.45 -26.03 24.29
N LEU A 111 13.79 -26.01 23.13
CA LEU A 111 14.32 -25.43 21.90
C LEU A 111 14.34 -23.90 21.96
N ASP A 112 15.38 -23.31 21.38
CA ASP A 112 15.49 -21.87 21.14
C ASP A 112 14.27 -21.32 20.38
N THR A 113 13.76 -20.14 20.78
CA THR A 113 12.59 -19.52 20.13
C THR A 113 12.82 -19.28 18.64
N TRP A 114 14.05 -18.95 18.23
CA TRP A 114 14.39 -18.80 16.81
C TRP A 114 14.27 -20.11 16.03
N PHE A 115 14.35 -21.27 16.69
CA PHE A 115 14.16 -22.59 16.07
C PHE A 115 12.71 -22.78 15.65
N SER A 116 11.75 -22.45 16.51
CA SER A 116 10.33 -22.51 16.13
C SER A 116 9.95 -21.39 15.17
N SER A 117 10.45 -20.16 15.34
CA SER A 117 10.20 -19.06 14.39
C SER A 117 10.75 -19.35 12.99
N GLY A 118 11.90 -20.02 12.88
CA GLY A 118 12.46 -20.44 11.59
C GLY A 118 11.60 -21.47 10.85
N LEU A 119 10.69 -22.15 11.56
CA LEU A 119 9.74 -23.11 10.99
C LEU A 119 8.40 -22.46 10.63
N PHE A 120 8.22 -21.16 10.87
CA PHE A 120 6.96 -20.45 10.60
C PHE A 120 6.43 -20.66 9.17
N PRO A 121 7.24 -20.60 8.10
CA PRO A 121 6.76 -20.85 6.74
C PRO A 121 6.25 -22.27 6.49
N PHE A 122 6.47 -23.22 7.41
CA PHE A 122 5.92 -24.57 7.33
C PHE A 122 4.76 -24.76 8.31
N SER A 123 4.90 -24.25 9.54
CA SER A 123 3.91 -24.45 10.60
C SER A 123 2.58 -23.75 10.31
N VAL A 124 2.58 -22.60 9.63
CA VAL A 124 1.34 -21.88 9.28
C VAL A 124 0.52 -22.58 8.19
N PHE A 125 1.16 -23.37 7.32
CA PHE A 125 0.47 -24.14 6.28
C PHE A 125 0.10 -25.56 6.74
N GLY A 126 -0.02 -25.76 8.05
CA GLY A 126 -0.49 -27.02 8.62
C GLY A 126 0.52 -28.16 8.50
N TRP A 127 1.82 -27.89 8.48
CA TRP A 127 2.84 -28.93 8.63
C TRP A 127 3.39 -28.95 10.07
N PRO A 128 3.16 -30.03 10.88
CA PRO A 128 2.41 -31.27 10.65
C PRO A 128 1.04 -31.30 11.38
N GLU A 129 0.15 -30.39 10.99
CA GLU A 129 -1.24 -30.10 11.43
C GLU A 129 -1.42 -29.30 12.75
N GLN A 130 -2.39 -28.38 12.66
CA GLN A 130 -2.60 -27.11 13.38
C GLN A 130 -2.90 -27.23 14.89
N LEU A 131 -2.52 -26.21 15.68
CA LEU A 131 -3.19 -25.72 16.94
C LEU A 131 -2.50 -24.37 17.31
N LEU A 132 -3.13 -23.21 17.11
CA LEU A 132 -4.19 -22.52 17.88
C LEU A 132 -3.70 -21.87 19.19
N GLU A 133 -3.97 -20.56 19.26
CA GLU A 133 -3.96 -19.61 20.40
C GLU A 133 -2.73 -18.69 20.57
N GLY A 134 -2.99 -17.39 20.45
CA GLY A 134 -2.04 -16.31 20.70
C GLY A 134 -2.25 -15.69 22.09
N ASN A 135 -1.16 -15.18 22.66
CA ASN A 135 -1.12 -14.63 24.02
C ASN A 135 -0.50 -13.23 24.00
N LEU A 136 -1.27 -12.22 24.36
CA LEU A 136 -0.72 -10.92 24.79
C LEU A 136 -0.98 -10.77 26.29
N ASP A 137 0.11 -10.57 27.05
CA ASP A 137 0.10 -10.36 28.50
C ASP A 137 -0.36 -8.92 28.82
N PRO A 138 -1.31 -8.70 29.74
CA PRO A 138 -1.76 -7.37 30.18
C PRO A 138 -0.64 -6.44 30.66
N LYS A 139 0.52 -6.95 31.08
CA LYS A 139 1.68 -6.13 31.49
C LYS A 139 2.40 -5.47 30.32
N GLU A 140 2.42 -6.13 29.15
CA GLU A 140 2.98 -5.56 27.93
C GLU A 140 2.13 -4.36 27.46
N LEU A 141 0.82 -4.40 27.70
CA LEU A 141 -0.08 -3.28 27.43
C LEU A 141 0.25 -2.04 28.28
N GLU A 142 0.55 -2.22 29.57
CA GLU A 142 0.91 -1.10 30.47
C GLU A 142 2.29 -0.51 30.15
N LYS A 143 3.24 -1.35 29.76
CA LYS A 143 4.58 -0.90 29.33
C LYS A 143 4.51 -0.14 27.99
N ALA A 144 3.69 -0.60 27.05
CA ALA A 144 3.43 0.09 25.80
C ALA A 144 2.77 1.47 26.03
N LYS A 145 1.81 1.58 26.96
CA LYS A 145 1.19 2.87 27.34
C LYS A 145 2.20 3.85 27.94
N GLN A 146 3.15 3.38 28.75
CA GLN A 146 4.19 4.24 29.32
C GLN A 146 5.18 4.73 28.26
N GLY A 147 5.61 3.87 27.33
CA GLY A 147 6.44 4.25 26.19
C GLY A 147 5.74 5.26 25.28
N GLN A 148 4.48 5.02 24.95
CA GLN A 148 3.67 5.93 24.16
C GLN A 148 3.55 7.34 24.78
N LYS A 149 3.45 7.43 26.11
CA LYS A 149 3.39 8.71 26.83
C LYS A 149 4.73 9.46 26.87
N GLN A 150 5.85 8.74 26.82
CA GLN A 150 7.18 9.35 26.70
C GLN A 150 7.45 9.87 25.29
N ASP A 151 7.10 9.08 24.27
CA ASP A 151 7.37 9.40 22.87
C ASP A 151 6.39 10.47 22.32
N TYR A 152 5.15 10.49 22.81
CA TYR A 152 4.08 11.40 22.37
C TYR A 152 3.47 12.18 23.54
N PRO A 153 4.18 13.16 24.11
CA PRO A 153 3.75 13.88 25.32
C PRO A 153 2.43 14.67 25.14
N ASN A 154 2.08 15.03 23.90
CA ASN A 154 0.82 15.71 23.56
C ASN A 154 -0.27 14.75 23.02
N GLY A 155 -0.03 13.44 23.08
CA GLY A 155 -0.87 12.41 22.45
C GLY A 155 -0.69 12.31 20.93
N ILE A 156 -1.28 11.29 20.35
CA ILE A 156 -1.39 11.13 18.89
C ILE A 156 -2.80 11.59 18.51
N PRO A 157 -2.97 12.63 17.66
CA PRO A 157 -4.29 13.05 17.22
C PRO A 157 -4.99 11.90 16.49
N GLU A 158 -6.28 11.74 16.71
CA GLU A 158 -7.08 10.75 15.98
C GLU A 158 -7.10 11.12 14.49
N CYS A 159 -6.27 10.46 13.68
CA CYS A 159 -6.19 10.75 12.25
C CYS A 159 -7.06 9.82 11.40
N GLY A 160 -7.51 8.69 11.98
CA GLY A 160 -8.21 7.63 11.28
C GLY A 160 -7.26 6.62 10.62
N THR A 161 -7.69 5.37 10.52
CA THR A 161 -6.86 4.26 10.03
C THR A 161 -6.38 4.45 8.60
N ASP A 162 -7.26 4.91 7.70
CA ASP A 162 -6.91 5.15 6.29
C ASP A 162 -5.83 6.22 6.12
N ALA A 163 -5.90 7.30 6.89
CA ALA A 163 -4.91 8.37 6.84
C ALA A 163 -3.53 7.87 7.31
N LEU A 164 -3.50 7.06 8.38
CA LEU A 164 -2.27 6.45 8.87
C LEU A 164 -1.69 5.45 7.87
N HIS A 165 -2.52 4.58 7.31
CA HIS A 165 -2.06 3.57 6.35
C HIS A 165 -1.50 4.22 5.09
N PHE A 166 -2.21 5.20 4.54
CA PHE A 166 -1.74 5.97 3.41
C PHE A 166 -0.44 6.71 3.70
N ALA A 167 -0.29 7.31 4.89
CA ALA A 167 0.94 7.99 5.29
C ALA A 167 2.15 7.04 5.32
N LEU A 168 2.00 5.88 5.95
CA LEU A 168 3.07 4.88 6.02
C LEU A 168 3.49 4.41 4.63
N CYS A 169 2.52 4.14 3.77
CA CYS A 169 2.77 3.78 2.37
C CYS A 169 3.41 4.91 1.55
N ALA A 170 3.06 6.17 1.82
CA ALA A 170 3.65 7.33 1.17
C ALA A 170 5.11 7.54 1.61
N PHE A 171 5.44 7.23 2.87
CA PHE A 171 6.82 7.30 3.38
C PHE A 171 7.70 6.12 2.94
N MET A 172 7.11 4.99 2.57
CA MET A 172 7.84 3.78 2.18
C MET A 172 8.66 4.00 0.90
N SER A 173 9.90 4.41 1.08
CA SER A 173 10.98 4.29 0.10
C SER A 173 11.84 3.11 0.52
N GLN A 174 11.95 2.08 -0.33
CA GLN A 174 12.54 0.79 0.01
C GLN A 174 13.86 0.91 0.79
N GLY A 175 13.89 0.39 2.02
CA GLY A 175 15.10 0.26 2.83
C GLY A 175 15.56 1.52 3.56
N LYS A 176 14.71 2.55 3.66
CA LYS A 176 14.98 3.73 4.48
C LYS A 176 14.13 3.74 5.75
N ASP A 177 14.68 4.32 6.80
CA ASP A 177 13.93 4.58 8.03
C ASP A 177 12.79 5.57 7.75
N ILE A 178 11.62 5.29 8.31
CA ILE A 178 10.46 6.18 8.24
C ILE A 178 10.52 7.13 9.43
N ASN A 179 10.78 8.40 9.16
CA ASN A 179 10.58 9.45 10.15
C ASN A 179 9.11 9.89 10.11
N LEU A 180 8.28 9.30 10.97
CA LEU A 180 6.84 9.50 10.95
C LEU A 180 6.48 10.93 11.40
N ASP A 181 6.04 11.75 10.45
CA ASP A 181 5.46 13.07 10.73
C ASP A 181 3.94 12.98 10.91
N ILE A 182 3.49 13.20 12.14
CA ILE A 182 2.07 13.21 12.51
C ILE A 182 1.27 14.29 11.78
N LEU A 183 1.87 15.44 11.45
CA LEU A 183 1.19 16.50 10.69
C LEU A 183 0.92 16.06 9.25
N CYS A 184 1.80 15.25 8.68
CA CYS A 184 1.58 14.64 7.38
C CYS A 184 0.38 13.65 7.43
N VAL A 185 0.30 12.82 8.47
CA VAL A 185 -0.86 11.92 8.70
C VAL A 185 -2.16 12.71 8.81
N GLN A 186 -2.13 13.83 9.55
CA GLN A 186 -3.27 14.73 9.64
C GLN A 186 -3.63 15.36 8.27
N GLY A 187 -2.64 15.69 7.45
CA GLY A 187 -2.84 16.11 6.07
C GLY A 187 -3.64 15.09 5.25
N TYR A 188 -3.33 13.80 5.41
CA TYR A 188 -4.08 12.73 4.75
C TYR A 188 -5.49 12.53 5.30
N ARG A 189 -5.75 12.87 6.58
CA ARG A 189 -7.12 12.95 7.09
C ARG A 189 -7.94 14.01 6.34
N PHE A 190 -7.34 15.17 6.04
CA PHE A 190 -8.01 16.20 5.23
C PHE A 190 -8.20 15.74 3.78
N PHE A 191 -7.28 14.95 3.25
CA PHE A 191 -7.46 14.30 1.96
C PHE A 191 -8.66 13.34 1.98
N CYS A 192 -8.84 12.51 3.00
CA CYS A 192 -10.05 11.68 3.17
C CYS A 192 -11.34 12.52 3.13
N ASN A 193 -11.37 13.67 3.81
CA ASN A 193 -12.50 14.60 3.74
C ASN A 193 -12.73 15.14 2.33
N LYS A 194 -11.66 15.36 1.55
CA LYS A 194 -11.76 15.80 0.14
C LYS A 194 -12.42 14.71 -0.71
N LEU A 195 -12.03 13.44 -0.55
CA LEU A 195 -12.67 12.29 -1.21
C LEU A 195 -14.18 12.24 -0.93
N TRP A 196 -14.53 12.37 0.36
CA TRP A 196 -15.93 12.37 0.80
C TRP A 196 -16.73 13.49 0.14
N ASN A 197 -16.18 14.71 0.12
CA ASN A 197 -16.84 15.87 -0.48
C ASN A 197 -16.98 15.74 -2.00
N ALA A 198 -15.99 15.16 -2.69
CA ALA A 198 -16.04 14.91 -4.12
C ALA A 198 -17.16 13.93 -4.49
N VAL A 199 -17.25 12.81 -3.78
CA VAL A 199 -18.34 11.83 -3.99
C VAL A 199 -19.69 12.44 -3.63
N LYS A 200 -19.80 13.15 -2.51
CA LYS A 200 -21.03 13.84 -2.11
C LYS A 200 -21.49 14.83 -3.18
N PHE A 201 -20.57 15.62 -3.74
CA PHE A 201 -20.85 16.52 -4.86
C PHE A 201 -21.41 15.75 -6.06
N ALA A 202 -20.75 14.67 -6.47
CA ALA A 202 -21.17 13.88 -7.62
C ALA A 202 -22.56 13.25 -7.45
N LEU A 203 -22.86 12.74 -6.24
CA LEU A 203 -24.16 12.16 -5.92
C LEU A 203 -25.33 13.14 -6.09
N MET A 204 -25.09 14.45 -5.92
CA MET A 204 -26.12 15.48 -6.18
C MET A 204 -26.58 15.50 -7.63
N TYR A 205 -25.74 15.02 -8.56
CA TYR A 205 -26.01 15.05 -9.99
C TYR A 205 -26.43 13.69 -10.56
N PHE A 206 -26.28 12.58 -9.82
CA PHE A 206 -26.58 11.25 -10.36
C PHE A 206 -28.05 10.82 -10.33
N ASN A 207 -28.98 11.64 -9.79
CA ASN A 207 -30.45 11.52 -9.92
C ASN A 207 -31.04 10.08 -9.92
N ASN A 208 -30.55 9.19 -9.04
CA ASN A 208 -31.09 7.86 -8.72
C ASN A 208 -31.45 6.91 -9.90
N LYS A 209 -31.04 7.17 -11.15
CA LYS A 209 -31.30 6.26 -12.28
C LYS A 209 -30.19 6.29 -13.33
N PRO A 210 -29.75 5.12 -13.84
CA PRO A 210 -28.99 5.07 -15.08
C PRO A 210 -29.97 5.32 -16.23
N LYS A 211 -29.94 6.51 -16.84
CA LYS A 211 -30.51 6.68 -18.18
C LYS A 211 -29.55 6.02 -19.18
N SER A 212 -29.69 4.71 -19.31
CA SER A 212 -29.23 3.96 -20.48
C SER A 212 -30.24 4.22 -21.61
N GLU A 213 -30.17 5.38 -22.24
CA GLU A 213 -30.78 5.57 -23.57
C GLU A 213 -29.79 6.34 -24.43
N SER A 214 -29.64 5.85 -25.65
CA SER A 214 -28.80 6.32 -26.75
C SER A 214 -28.95 7.82 -27.06
N LEU A 215 -28.45 8.67 -26.18
CA LEU A 215 -28.12 10.04 -26.53
C LEU A 215 -26.79 9.99 -27.28
N ASP A 216 -26.68 10.69 -28.41
CA ASP A 216 -25.38 10.99 -29.01
C ASP A 216 -24.59 11.83 -28.00
N LYS A 217 -23.77 11.15 -27.20
CA LYS A 217 -23.03 11.75 -26.09
C LYS A 217 -21.99 12.68 -26.67
N THR A 218 -21.91 13.89 -26.12
CA THR A 218 -20.93 14.89 -26.54
C THR A 218 -19.96 15.11 -25.39
N GLU A 219 -18.87 14.34 -25.37
CA GLU A 219 -17.80 14.51 -24.39
C GLU A 219 -17.12 15.87 -24.55
N SER A 220 -16.93 16.55 -23.42
CA SER A 220 -16.15 17.77 -23.37
C SER A 220 -14.66 17.47 -23.53
N VAL A 221 -13.87 18.50 -23.88
CA VAL A 221 -12.41 18.41 -23.87
C VAL A 221 -11.89 18.02 -22.48
N MET A 222 -12.54 18.52 -21.41
CA MET A 222 -12.14 18.22 -20.04
C MET A 222 -12.50 16.77 -19.64
N ASP A 223 -13.55 16.20 -20.21
CA ASP A 223 -13.93 14.79 -20.02
C ASP A 223 -12.84 13.88 -20.58
N LYS A 224 -12.37 14.17 -21.80
CA LYS A 224 -11.25 13.44 -22.42
C LYS A 224 -9.96 13.61 -21.64
N TRP A 225 -9.67 14.82 -21.18
CA TRP A 225 -8.48 15.09 -20.37
C TRP A 225 -8.47 14.23 -19.10
N ILE A 226 -9.54 14.22 -18.30
CA ILE A 226 -9.56 13.44 -17.05
C ILE A 226 -9.52 11.93 -17.32
N GLN A 227 -10.08 11.45 -18.43
CA GLN A 227 -9.92 10.04 -18.84
C GLN A 227 -8.47 9.70 -19.17
N SER A 228 -7.73 10.61 -19.82
CA SER A 228 -6.29 10.45 -20.09
C SER A 228 -5.46 10.41 -18.79
N ARG A 229 -5.80 11.28 -17.82
CA ARG A 229 -5.18 11.29 -16.48
C ARG A 229 -5.53 10.03 -15.67
N LEU A 230 -6.74 9.52 -15.82
CA LEU A 230 -7.16 8.27 -15.18
C LEU A 230 -6.36 7.08 -15.72
N ALA A 231 -6.21 6.98 -17.05
CA ALA A 231 -5.37 5.96 -17.69
C ALA A 231 -3.91 6.03 -17.18
N TYR A 232 -3.35 7.23 -17.02
CA TYR A 232 -2.04 7.43 -16.41
C TYR A 232 -1.92 6.75 -15.04
N ALA A 233 -2.91 7.02 -14.19
CA ALA A 233 -2.88 6.61 -12.80
C ALA A 233 -3.01 5.09 -12.72
N VAL A 234 -3.91 4.49 -13.51
CA VAL A 234 -4.05 3.04 -13.61
C VAL A 234 -2.74 2.39 -14.03
N GLN A 235 -2.12 2.87 -15.11
CA GLN A 235 -0.84 2.32 -15.58
C GLN A 235 0.26 2.47 -14.53
N THR A 236 0.45 3.68 -14.01
CA THR A 236 1.49 3.99 -13.02
C THR A 236 1.37 3.10 -11.78
N CYS A 237 0.15 2.86 -11.31
CA CYS A 237 -0.07 2.08 -10.10
C CYS A 237 0.20 0.60 -10.31
N ASN A 238 -0.25 0.03 -11.43
CA ASN A 238 0.03 -1.36 -11.77
C ASN A 238 1.55 -1.61 -11.93
N GLU A 239 2.27 -0.74 -12.64
CA GLU A 239 3.73 -0.85 -12.78
C GLU A 239 4.47 -0.72 -11.45
N SER A 240 4.00 0.18 -10.57
CA SER A 240 4.63 0.44 -9.28
C SER A 240 4.34 -0.66 -8.25
N PHE A 241 3.17 -1.31 -8.32
CA PHE A 241 2.85 -2.46 -7.46
C PHE A 241 3.80 -3.62 -7.69
N VAL A 242 4.12 -3.93 -8.95
CA VAL A 242 5.08 -4.99 -9.32
C VAL A 242 6.47 -4.71 -8.72
N LYS A 243 6.82 -3.44 -8.58
CA LYS A 243 8.11 -2.99 -8.06
C LYS A 243 8.12 -2.74 -6.55
N TYR A 244 6.99 -2.85 -5.86
CA TYR A 244 6.82 -2.42 -4.46
C TYR A 244 7.18 -0.93 -4.23
N GLU A 245 6.81 -0.06 -5.17
CA GLU A 245 7.04 1.40 -5.13
C GLU A 245 5.78 2.13 -4.63
N PHE A 246 5.38 1.86 -3.39
CA PHE A 246 4.14 2.38 -2.79
C PHE A 246 4.10 3.92 -2.69
N ASN A 247 5.24 4.58 -2.56
CA ASN A 247 5.36 6.04 -2.59
C ASN A 247 4.98 6.65 -3.96
N VAL A 248 5.26 5.94 -5.06
CA VAL A 248 4.88 6.37 -6.41
C VAL A 248 3.37 6.23 -6.60
N ILE A 249 2.81 5.11 -6.11
CA ILE A 249 1.36 4.83 -6.14
C ILE A 249 0.57 5.90 -5.39
N THR A 250 0.94 6.17 -4.14
CA THR A 250 0.27 7.18 -3.30
C THR A 250 0.34 8.56 -3.94
N THR A 251 1.46 8.93 -4.57
CA THR A 251 1.63 10.18 -5.31
C THR A 251 0.69 10.26 -6.52
N ALA A 252 0.62 9.19 -7.34
CA ALA A 252 -0.24 9.14 -8.52
C ALA A 252 -1.71 9.33 -8.15
N TRP A 253 -2.18 8.70 -7.07
CA TRP A 253 -3.56 8.84 -6.61
C TRP A 253 -3.86 10.17 -5.96
N TYR A 254 -2.93 10.67 -5.14
CA TYR A 254 -3.09 11.98 -4.53
C TYR A 254 -3.25 13.05 -5.61
N ASN A 255 -2.43 12.97 -6.66
CA ASN A 255 -2.53 13.87 -7.81
C ASN A 255 -3.85 13.70 -8.57
N LEU A 256 -4.25 12.46 -8.89
CA LEU A 256 -5.51 12.19 -9.60
C LEU A 256 -6.72 12.75 -8.83
N TRP A 257 -6.81 12.47 -7.53
CA TRP A 257 -7.96 12.84 -6.73
C TRP A 257 -7.98 14.32 -6.38
N LEU A 258 -6.87 14.86 -5.89
CA LEU A 258 -6.83 16.23 -5.41
C LEU A 258 -6.70 17.21 -6.57
N TYR A 259 -5.63 17.10 -7.36
CA TYR A 259 -5.28 18.10 -8.35
C TYR A 259 -6.08 17.93 -9.65
N ASP A 260 -6.14 16.71 -10.19
CA ASP A 260 -6.79 16.49 -11.49
C ASP A 260 -8.32 16.51 -11.34
N LEU A 261 -8.87 15.69 -10.44
CA LEU A 261 -10.31 15.55 -10.26
C LEU A 261 -10.92 16.73 -9.51
N CYS A 262 -10.51 16.97 -8.25
CA CYS A 262 -11.21 17.93 -7.41
C CYS A 262 -10.94 19.39 -7.79
N ASP A 263 -9.68 19.77 -8.02
CA ASP A 263 -9.31 21.17 -8.21
C ASP A 263 -9.56 21.67 -9.64
N VAL A 264 -9.61 20.76 -10.63
CA VAL A 264 -9.78 21.10 -12.05
C VAL A 264 -11.05 20.50 -12.63
N TYR A 265 -11.19 19.17 -12.69
CA TYR A 265 -12.30 18.55 -13.42
C TYR A 265 -13.67 18.91 -12.82
N LEU A 266 -13.84 18.76 -11.50
CA LEU A 266 -15.09 19.09 -10.81
C LEU A 266 -15.50 20.55 -11.01
N GLU A 267 -14.53 21.48 -10.99
CA GLU A 267 -14.80 22.89 -11.26
C GLU A 267 -15.20 23.14 -12.73
N SER A 268 -14.57 22.42 -13.67
CA SER A 268 -14.85 22.54 -15.10
C SER A 268 -16.22 22.00 -15.52
N VAL A 269 -16.77 21.01 -14.81
CA VAL A 269 -18.08 20.41 -15.13
C VAL A 269 -19.26 21.11 -14.45
N LYS A 270 -19.04 21.95 -13.43
CA LYS A 270 -20.12 22.72 -12.77
C LYS A 270 -20.97 23.54 -13.76
N PRO A 271 -20.41 24.28 -14.73
CA PRO A 271 -21.21 24.98 -15.75
C PRO A 271 -21.98 24.02 -16.66
N VAL A 272 -21.40 22.85 -16.97
CA VAL A 272 -22.06 21.82 -17.77
C VAL A 272 -23.29 21.30 -17.03
N PHE A 273 -23.19 21.02 -15.73
CA PHE A 273 -24.35 20.61 -14.93
C PHE A 273 -25.37 21.72 -14.71
N ALA A 274 -24.97 22.99 -14.69
CA ALA A 274 -25.87 24.11 -14.50
C ALA A 274 -26.67 24.49 -15.76
N SER A 275 -26.04 24.43 -16.94
CA SER A 275 -26.61 24.99 -18.17
C SER A 275 -26.27 24.21 -19.45
N GLY A 276 -25.67 23.03 -19.35
CA GLY A 276 -25.32 22.18 -20.49
C GLY A 276 -26.54 21.55 -21.17
N SER A 277 -26.34 21.04 -22.37
CA SER A 277 -27.33 20.19 -23.05
C SER A 277 -27.48 18.86 -22.31
N SER A 278 -28.63 18.20 -22.44
CA SER A 278 -28.88 16.87 -21.86
C SER A 278 -27.80 15.85 -22.24
N ALA A 279 -27.27 15.92 -23.47
CA ALA A 279 -26.19 15.06 -23.94
C ALA A 279 -24.84 15.36 -23.25
N SER A 280 -24.49 16.63 -23.08
CA SER A 280 -23.25 17.03 -22.38
C SER A 280 -23.29 16.71 -20.89
N ILE A 281 -24.45 16.89 -20.25
CA ILE A 281 -24.67 16.52 -18.84
C ILE A 281 -24.51 15.02 -18.65
N ALA A 282 -25.09 14.20 -19.53
CA ALA A 282 -24.97 12.75 -19.49
C ALA A 282 -23.51 12.29 -19.67
N ALA A 283 -22.77 12.87 -20.63
CA ALA A 283 -21.36 12.56 -20.84
C ALA A 283 -20.48 12.91 -19.61
N ALA A 284 -20.70 14.08 -19.01
CA ALA A 284 -19.99 14.49 -17.80
C ALA A 284 -20.34 13.63 -16.58
N GLN A 285 -21.60 13.21 -16.42
CA GLN A 285 -22.03 12.29 -15.36
C GLN A 285 -21.35 10.93 -15.48
N GLU A 286 -21.30 10.36 -16.69
CA GLU A 286 -20.67 9.06 -16.95
C GLU A 286 -19.17 9.11 -16.74
N THR A 287 -18.50 10.14 -17.26
CA THR A 287 -17.06 10.34 -17.06
C THR A 287 -16.73 10.55 -15.57
N LEU A 288 -17.56 11.31 -14.84
CA LEU A 288 -17.39 11.50 -13.41
C LEU A 288 -17.59 10.19 -12.63
N LEU A 289 -18.63 9.40 -12.97
CA LEU A 289 -18.86 8.10 -12.36
C LEU A 289 -17.70 7.14 -12.64
N LEU A 290 -17.18 7.10 -13.87
CA LEU A 290 -16.02 6.32 -14.25
C LEU A 290 -14.79 6.70 -13.41
N CYS A 291 -14.52 7.99 -13.26
CA CYS A 291 -13.39 8.49 -12.46
C CYS A 291 -13.52 8.12 -10.98
N LEU A 292 -14.70 8.31 -10.38
CA LEU A 292 -14.92 7.96 -8.97
C LEU A 292 -14.85 6.45 -8.74
N HIS A 293 -15.54 5.67 -9.58
CA HIS A 293 -15.56 4.22 -9.46
C HIS A 293 -14.15 3.62 -9.61
N THR A 294 -13.38 4.10 -10.59
CA THR A 294 -12.01 3.64 -10.82
C THR A 294 -11.07 4.15 -9.74
N GLY A 295 -11.13 5.43 -9.40
CA GLY A 295 -10.28 6.06 -8.39
C GLY A 295 -10.45 5.46 -6.99
N LEU A 296 -11.67 5.03 -6.62
CA LEU A 296 -11.92 4.35 -5.35
C LEU A 296 -11.34 2.93 -5.35
N ARG A 297 -11.51 2.18 -6.45
CA ARG A 297 -10.93 0.83 -6.57
C ARG A 297 -9.40 0.86 -6.60
N LEU A 298 -8.82 1.85 -7.26
CA LEU A 298 -7.37 2.08 -7.21
C LEU A 298 -6.90 2.28 -5.78
N LEU A 299 -7.56 3.16 -5.02
CA LEU A 299 -7.18 3.59 -3.68
C LEU A 299 -7.46 2.54 -2.58
N SER A 300 -8.33 1.57 -2.83
CA SER A 300 -8.84 0.62 -1.82
C SER A 300 -7.78 -0.19 -1.08
N PRO A 301 -6.66 -0.62 -1.68
CA PRO A 301 -5.65 -1.37 -0.95
C PRO A 301 -4.96 -0.52 0.15
N PHE A 302 -5.07 0.80 0.10
CA PHE A 302 -4.40 1.74 1.01
C PHE A 302 -5.39 2.47 1.92
N MET A 303 -6.61 2.71 1.46
CA MET A 303 -7.66 3.34 2.27
C MET A 303 -8.95 2.51 2.25
N PRO A 304 -8.93 1.27 2.78
CA PRO A 304 -10.04 0.33 2.61
C PRO A 304 -11.36 0.80 3.22
N PHE A 305 -11.35 1.54 4.33
CA PHE A 305 -12.60 1.87 5.03
C PHE A 305 -13.38 2.97 4.32
N ILE A 306 -12.74 4.10 4.01
CA ILE A 306 -13.39 5.20 3.31
C ILE A 306 -13.75 4.81 1.88
N THR A 307 -12.90 4.03 1.19
CA THR A 307 -13.20 3.61 -0.18
C THR A 307 -14.37 2.66 -0.23
N GLU A 308 -14.49 1.71 0.70
CA GLU A 308 -15.67 0.84 0.83
C GLU A 308 -16.94 1.69 1.05
N GLU A 309 -16.92 2.58 2.04
CA GLU A 309 -18.07 3.42 2.39
C GLU A 309 -18.53 4.30 1.22
N LEU A 310 -17.59 4.88 0.47
CA LEU A 310 -17.91 5.73 -0.69
C LEU A 310 -18.33 4.91 -1.92
N TYR A 311 -17.73 3.76 -2.14
CA TYR A 311 -18.03 2.88 -3.28
C TYR A 311 -19.46 2.36 -3.22
N GLN A 312 -19.94 1.95 -2.05
CA GLN A 312 -21.32 1.46 -1.86
C GLN A 312 -22.39 2.51 -2.13
N ARG A 313 -22.02 3.80 -2.17
CA ARG A 313 -22.95 4.91 -2.48
C ARG A 313 -23.02 5.23 -3.96
N LEU A 314 -22.06 4.76 -4.76
CA LEU A 314 -22.08 5.03 -6.20
C LEU A 314 -23.26 4.28 -6.85
N PRO A 315 -23.97 4.93 -7.80
CA PRO A 315 -25.12 4.34 -8.48
C PRO A 315 -24.67 3.37 -9.58
N LEU A 316 -23.98 2.29 -9.18
CA LEU A 316 -23.52 1.25 -10.08
C LEU A 316 -24.67 0.29 -10.42
N PRO A 317 -24.79 -0.19 -11.67
CA PRO A 317 -25.88 -1.08 -12.06
C PRO A 317 -25.82 -2.44 -11.35
N ASN A 318 -24.62 -2.98 -11.14
CA ASN A 318 -24.36 -4.24 -10.43
C ASN A 318 -23.10 -4.08 -9.58
N PRO A 319 -23.15 -3.40 -8.42
CA PRO A 319 -21.98 -3.24 -7.57
C PRO A 319 -21.54 -4.59 -7.02
N ALA A 320 -20.22 -4.82 -6.98
CA ALA A 320 -19.67 -5.91 -6.18
C ALA A 320 -20.09 -5.76 -4.70
N LEU A 321 -20.22 -6.89 -3.98
CA LEU A 321 -20.66 -6.91 -2.57
C LEU A 321 -19.78 -6.01 -1.68
N SER A 322 -18.49 -5.96 -1.97
CA SER A 322 -17.51 -5.09 -1.32
C SER A 322 -16.47 -4.65 -2.35
N ILE A 323 -15.88 -3.47 -2.15
CA ILE A 323 -14.78 -3.00 -3.01
C ILE A 323 -13.57 -3.94 -2.90
N CYS A 324 -13.41 -4.63 -1.79
CA CYS A 324 -12.33 -5.60 -1.55
C CYS A 324 -12.43 -6.85 -2.43
N VAL A 325 -13.59 -7.12 -3.02
CA VAL A 325 -13.80 -8.24 -3.97
C VAL A 325 -14.12 -7.74 -5.39
N ALA A 326 -14.09 -6.43 -5.61
CA ALA A 326 -14.19 -5.85 -6.93
C ALA A 326 -12.88 -6.06 -7.69
N SER A 327 -12.94 -6.26 -9.01
CA SER A 327 -11.75 -6.36 -9.85
C SER A 327 -10.94 -5.07 -9.78
N TYR A 328 -9.63 -5.21 -9.57
CA TYR A 328 -8.71 -4.09 -9.60
C TYR A 328 -8.63 -3.50 -11.02
N PRO A 329 -8.53 -2.17 -11.20
CA PRO A 329 -8.41 -1.55 -12.51
C PRO A 329 -7.12 -1.95 -13.24
N GLU A 330 -7.25 -2.53 -14.42
CA GLU A 330 -6.13 -3.00 -15.25
C GLU A 330 -5.87 -2.05 -16.44
N PRO A 331 -4.61 -1.85 -16.87
CA PRO A 331 -4.28 -0.92 -17.97
C PRO A 331 -5.02 -1.21 -19.28
N GLU A 332 -5.37 -2.46 -19.56
CA GLU A 332 -6.12 -2.86 -20.76
C GLU A 332 -7.54 -2.29 -20.79
N GLU A 333 -8.12 -1.94 -19.64
CA GLU A 333 -9.44 -1.32 -19.54
C GLU A 333 -9.40 0.19 -19.80
N TYR A 334 -8.22 0.84 -19.66
CA TYR A 334 -8.04 2.29 -19.67
C TYR A 334 -6.97 2.72 -20.69
N LYS A 335 -7.26 2.55 -21.98
CA LYS A 335 -6.28 2.77 -23.07
C LYS A 335 -6.18 4.20 -23.59
N PHE A 336 -7.12 5.08 -23.24
CA PHE A 336 -7.15 6.43 -23.79
C PHE A 336 -6.04 7.28 -23.14
N ARG A 337 -5.04 7.67 -23.94
CA ARG A 337 -3.93 8.51 -23.52
C ARG A 337 -3.68 9.61 -24.55
N ASP A 338 -3.89 10.86 -24.14
CA ASP A 338 -3.67 12.06 -24.95
C ASP A 338 -2.70 13.01 -24.22
N VAL A 339 -1.41 12.80 -24.46
CA VAL A 339 -0.33 13.57 -23.82
C VAL A 339 -0.36 15.03 -24.26
N GLN A 340 -0.71 15.30 -25.52
CA GLN A 340 -0.80 16.66 -26.03
C GLN A 340 -1.89 17.44 -25.29
N LEU A 341 -3.07 16.85 -25.10
CA LEU A 341 -4.14 17.47 -24.32
C LEU A 341 -3.74 17.71 -22.86
N GLU A 342 -2.95 16.82 -22.26
CA GLU A 342 -2.44 17.01 -20.91
C GLU A 342 -1.48 18.19 -20.80
N GLU A 343 -0.60 18.37 -21.78
CA GLU A 343 0.30 19.53 -21.86
C GLU A 343 -0.48 20.83 -22.04
N GLU A 344 -1.51 20.83 -22.89
CA GLU A 344 -2.39 21.99 -23.07
C GLU A 344 -3.15 22.36 -21.79
N VAL A 345 -3.66 21.36 -21.04
CA VAL A 345 -4.35 21.61 -19.76
C VAL A 345 -3.36 22.07 -18.69
N GLU A 346 -2.14 21.55 -18.65
CA GLU A 346 -1.11 22.03 -17.73
C GLU A 346 -0.75 23.50 -18.03
N PHE A 347 -0.62 23.87 -19.30
CA PHE A 347 -0.42 25.27 -19.68
C PHE A 347 -1.60 26.15 -19.26
N MET A 348 -2.84 25.71 -19.47
CA MET A 348 -4.04 26.38 -18.97
C MET A 348 -3.99 26.57 -17.45
N GLN A 349 -3.58 25.56 -16.70
CA GLN A 349 -3.43 25.68 -15.24
C GLN A 349 -2.33 26.67 -14.83
N ARG A 350 -1.23 26.79 -15.59
CA ARG A 350 -0.22 27.85 -15.37
C ARG A 350 -0.83 29.24 -15.52
N ILE A 351 -1.69 29.45 -16.52
CA ILE A 351 -2.42 30.71 -16.70
C ILE A 351 -3.33 30.98 -15.50
N VAL A 352 -4.13 30.00 -15.08
CA VAL A 352 -5.02 30.11 -13.90
C VAL A 352 -4.23 30.48 -12.64
N ARG A 353 -3.11 29.80 -12.38
CA ARG A 353 -2.25 30.07 -11.22
C ARG A 353 -1.71 31.51 -11.26
N ARG A 354 -1.31 32.01 -12.43
CA ARG A 354 -0.81 33.38 -12.57
C ARG A 354 -1.89 34.44 -12.38
N ILE A 355 -3.08 34.23 -12.93
CA ILE A 355 -4.22 35.14 -12.69
C ILE A 355 -4.58 35.16 -11.21
N ARG A 356 -4.71 34.00 -10.56
CA ARG A 356 -5.03 33.91 -9.12
C ARG A 356 -3.95 34.57 -8.25
N SER A 357 -2.67 34.36 -8.58
CA SER A 357 -1.55 35.00 -7.87
C SER A 357 -1.64 36.52 -7.98
N ALA A 358 -1.85 37.05 -9.20
CA ALA A 358 -1.98 38.49 -9.38
C ALA A 358 -3.20 39.05 -8.64
N CYS A 359 -4.35 38.40 -8.69
CA CYS A 359 -5.52 38.83 -7.92
C CYS A 359 -5.21 38.91 -6.42
N TYR A 360 -4.41 37.98 -5.89
CA TYR A 360 -3.96 38.03 -4.50
C TYR A 360 -2.99 39.18 -4.25
N ASP A 361 -1.98 39.36 -5.11
CA ASP A 361 -0.96 40.41 -4.98
C ASP A 361 -1.57 41.82 -5.00
N TYR A 362 -2.62 42.00 -5.80
CA TYR A 362 -3.40 43.25 -5.89
C TYR A 362 -4.54 43.34 -4.86
N ASN A 363 -4.67 42.39 -3.93
CA ASN A 363 -5.71 42.33 -2.90
C ASN A 363 -7.14 42.45 -3.47
N LEU A 364 -7.39 41.85 -4.64
CA LEU A 364 -8.71 41.85 -5.27
C LEU A 364 -9.65 40.90 -4.52
N ALA A 365 -10.83 41.41 -4.15
CA ALA A 365 -11.86 40.58 -3.53
C ALA A 365 -12.36 39.51 -4.49
N LYS A 366 -12.79 38.35 -3.99
CA LYS A 366 -13.39 37.28 -4.82
C LYS A 366 -14.67 37.68 -5.56
N SER A 367 -15.33 38.75 -5.10
CA SER A 367 -16.49 39.35 -5.76
C SER A 367 -16.12 40.40 -6.82
N ALA A 368 -14.84 40.76 -6.94
CA ALA A 368 -14.38 41.66 -7.98
C ALA A 368 -14.58 40.98 -9.33
N LYS A 369 -15.27 41.65 -10.25
CA LYS A 369 -15.46 41.19 -11.62
C LYS A 369 -14.16 41.44 -12.39
N VAL A 370 -13.16 40.60 -12.16
CA VAL A 370 -11.84 40.73 -12.79
C VAL A 370 -11.96 40.35 -14.25
N GLU A 371 -11.54 41.25 -15.13
CA GLU A 371 -11.43 41.00 -16.57
C GLU A 371 -10.00 40.56 -16.90
N ALA A 372 -9.87 39.51 -17.70
CA ALA A 372 -8.57 39.02 -18.17
C ALA A 372 -8.49 39.14 -19.69
N PHE A 373 -7.30 39.52 -20.18
CA PHE A 373 -7.00 39.64 -21.61
C PHE A 373 -5.71 38.89 -21.92
N ALA A 374 -5.70 38.16 -23.04
CA ALA A 374 -4.56 37.35 -23.46
C ALA A 374 -3.96 37.88 -24.77
N VAL A 375 -2.71 38.33 -24.70
CA VAL A 375 -1.90 38.65 -25.88
C VAL A 375 -1.04 37.43 -26.20
N CYS A 376 -1.29 36.82 -27.36
CA CYS A 376 -0.69 35.53 -27.74
C CYS A 376 0.49 35.74 -28.70
N ALA A 377 1.58 35.01 -28.48
CA ALA A 377 2.77 35.06 -29.35
C ALA A 377 2.57 34.31 -30.68
N SER A 378 1.64 33.36 -30.73
CA SER A 378 1.33 32.54 -31.91
C SER A 378 -0.16 32.18 -31.98
N ASP A 379 -0.62 31.80 -33.17
CA ASP A 379 -1.99 31.30 -33.37
C ASP A 379 -2.23 29.96 -32.64
N SER A 380 -1.19 29.14 -32.44
CA SER A 380 -1.32 27.89 -31.68
C SER A 380 -1.68 28.15 -30.21
N VAL A 381 -0.99 29.09 -29.56
CA VAL A 381 -1.28 29.50 -28.18
C VAL A 381 -2.66 30.13 -28.08
N LYS A 382 -3.02 30.97 -29.07
CA LYS A 382 -4.35 31.58 -29.15
C LYS A 382 -5.46 30.52 -29.17
N ASN A 383 -5.30 29.49 -30.02
CA ASN A 383 -6.26 28.39 -30.11
C ASN A 383 -6.42 27.63 -28.78
N ILE A 384 -5.33 27.41 -28.03
CA ILE A 384 -5.39 26.76 -26.71
C ILE A 384 -6.18 27.63 -25.71
N ILE A 385 -5.89 28.94 -25.66
CA ILE A 385 -6.59 29.86 -24.75
C ILE A 385 -8.08 29.94 -25.09
N GLU A 386 -8.44 30.02 -26.36
CA GLU A 386 -9.84 30.03 -26.81
C GLU A 386 -10.55 28.72 -26.47
N LYS A 387 -9.87 27.57 -26.69
CA LYS A 387 -10.36 26.23 -26.35
C LYS A 387 -10.71 26.09 -24.86
N PHE A 388 -9.93 26.70 -23.96
CA PHE A 388 -10.14 26.59 -22.50
C PHE A 388 -10.70 27.86 -21.85
N SER A 389 -11.12 28.87 -22.61
CA SER A 389 -11.48 30.19 -22.06
C SER A 389 -12.55 30.11 -20.97
N LEU A 390 -13.62 29.34 -21.20
CA LEU A 390 -14.68 29.12 -20.21
C LEU A 390 -14.17 28.45 -18.93
N VAL A 391 -13.23 27.51 -19.04
CA VAL A 391 -12.66 26.79 -17.89
C VAL A 391 -11.78 27.73 -17.07
N VAL A 392 -10.93 28.53 -17.73
CA VAL A 392 -10.08 29.53 -17.07
C VAL A 392 -10.95 30.52 -16.31
N GLN A 393 -11.97 31.10 -16.95
CA GLN A 393 -12.88 32.06 -16.31
C GLN A 393 -13.51 31.49 -15.03
N LYS A 394 -13.93 30.22 -15.04
CA LYS A 394 -14.51 29.58 -13.86
C LYS A 394 -13.49 29.31 -12.77
N LEU A 395 -12.30 28.84 -13.13
CA LEU A 395 -11.24 28.60 -12.16
C LEU A 395 -10.72 29.92 -11.55
N THR A 396 -10.65 31.01 -12.29
CA THR A 396 -10.15 32.29 -11.78
C THR A 396 -11.24 33.18 -11.19
N LEU A 397 -12.52 32.87 -11.43
CA LEU A 397 -13.68 33.73 -11.16
C LEU A 397 -13.65 35.06 -11.95
N CYS A 398 -12.90 35.10 -13.06
CA CYS A 398 -12.91 36.25 -13.97
C CYS A 398 -14.25 36.35 -14.70
N SER A 399 -14.68 37.58 -14.98
CA SER A 399 -15.90 37.85 -15.77
C SER A 399 -15.71 37.53 -17.24
N GLN A 400 -14.49 37.66 -17.75
CA GLN A 400 -14.15 37.36 -19.15
C GLN A 400 -12.68 36.98 -19.31
N LEU A 401 -12.39 36.23 -20.38
CA LEU A 401 -11.05 36.01 -20.92
C LEU A 401 -11.11 36.16 -22.45
N GLU A 402 -10.56 37.25 -22.95
CA GLU A 402 -10.55 37.60 -24.38
C GLU A 402 -9.14 37.64 -24.95
N THR A 403 -8.98 37.20 -26.20
CA THR A 403 -7.71 37.32 -26.91
C THR A 403 -7.61 38.70 -27.56
N SER A 404 -6.49 39.42 -27.35
CA SER A 404 -6.29 40.77 -27.89
C SER A 404 -4.95 40.88 -28.63
N GLN A 405 -4.87 41.82 -29.57
CA GLN A 405 -3.61 42.11 -30.28
C GLN A 405 -2.62 42.93 -29.44
N ALA A 406 -3.14 43.70 -28.48
CA ALA A 406 -2.35 44.53 -27.57
C ALA A 406 -3.01 44.56 -26.18
N PRO A 407 -2.24 44.71 -25.10
CA PRO A 407 -2.80 44.80 -23.76
C PRO A 407 -3.65 46.07 -23.62
N PRO A 408 -4.86 46.00 -23.04
CA PRO A 408 -5.64 47.21 -22.75
C PRO A 408 -4.90 48.15 -21.81
N ALA A 409 -5.23 49.45 -21.87
CA ALA A 409 -4.65 50.45 -21.00
C ALA A 409 -4.98 50.13 -19.52
N GLU A 410 -4.03 50.41 -18.63
CA GLU A 410 -4.15 50.22 -17.17
C GLU A 410 -4.26 48.75 -16.68
N CYS A 411 -4.07 47.76 -17.57
CA CYS A 411 -3.94 46.37 -17.15
C CYS A 411 -2.60 46.07 -16.48
N ALA A 412 -2.62 45.25 -15.42
CA ALA A 412 -1.42 44.58 -14.92
C ALA A 412 -0.97 43.53 -15.96
N ILE A 413 0.29 43.58 -16.38
CA ILE A 413 0.84 42.67 -17.40
C ILE A 413 1.56 41.51 -16.72
N LEU A 414 1.15 40.29 -17.07
CA LEU A 414 1.73 39.05 -16.57
C LEU A 414 2.23 38.22 -17.76
N SER A 415 3.47 37.73 -17.67
CA SER A 415 4.00 36.81 -18.67
C SER A 415 3.80 35.37 -18.24
N VAL A 416 3.34 34.53 -19.16
CA VAL A 416 3.21 33.07 -18.98
C VAL A 416 3.93 32.41 -20.16
N SER A 417 4.86 31.50 -19.88
CA SER A 417 5.53 30.70 -20.90
C SER A 417 4.76 29.41 -21.18
N ASP A 418 4.73 29.03 -22.45
CA ASP A 418 4.29 27.72 -22.95
C ASP A 418 5.26 26.59 -22.59
#